data_AF-A0A7X6Q722-F1
#
_entry.id   AF-A0A7X6Q722-F1
#
_cell.length_a   1.000
_cell.length_b   1.000
_cell.length_c   1.000
_cell.angle_alpha   90.00
_cell.angle_beta   90.00
_cell.angle_gamma   90.00
#
_symmetry.space_group_name_H-M   'P 1'
#
loop_
_entity.id
_entity.type
_entity.pdbx_description
1 polymer ?
#
loop_
_entity_poly.entity_id
_entity_poly.type
_entity_poly.pdbx_seq_one_letter_code
_entity_poly.pdbx_strand_id
1 'polypeptide(L)'
;MIAISEGVGEFKTNPYTLRYSYEDNTFTKVPITDQSSEGIMYMGSDGTTLYGLGRQKVFELEEEGWVEKYSIRIGNDFRDMVIVEDYAIIASGWNSDGPGAGNGFEILNLNSNESKFYTTQNTPLPSDTVFAVAAQKVGLSKYRIWFGTNDGLAYCTVDLP
;
A
#
# COMPACT_ATOMS: atom_id res chain seq x y z
N MET A 1 2.52 12.94 -9.99
CA MET A 1 3.88 12.52 -9.58
C MET A 1 4.04 11.07 -9.99
N ILE A 2 5.09 10.73 -10.74
CA ILE A 2 5.47 9.33 -10.94
C ILE A 2 6.64 9.13 -10.00
N ALA A 3 6.49 8.22 -9.04
CA ALA A 3 7.62 7.79 -8.24
C ALA A 3 7.94 6.33 -8.53
N ILE A 4 9.19 6.12 -8.95
CA ILE A 4 9.73 4.85 -9.41
C ILE A 4 10.74 4.40 -8.38
N SER A 5 10.54 3.19 -7.85
CA SER A 5 11.53 2.47 -7.05
C SER A 5 12.00 1.29 -7.88
N GLU A 6 13.14 1.41 -8.55
CA GLU A 6 13.83 0.27 -9.15
C GLU A 6 15.18 0.10 -8.46
N GLY A 7 15.36 -1.05 -7.83
CA GLY A 7 16.62 -1.45 -7.25
C GLY A 7 16.99 -2.84 -7.72
N VAL A 8 17.96 -2.95 -8.64
CA VAL A 8 18.74 -4.17 -8.83
C VAL A 8 19.97 -4.10 -7.93
N GLY A 9 19.99 -4.87 -6.82
CA GLY A 9 21.10 -4.87 -5.85
C GLY A 9 20.67 -5.22 -4.42
N GLU A 10 21.58 -5.15 -3.44
CA GLU A 10 21.19 -5.25 -2.02
C GLU A 10 20.28 -4.07 -1.65
N PHE A 11 19.06 -4.37 -1.21
CA PHE A 11 18.01 -3.38 -0.90
C PHE A 11 18.46 -2.21 0.00
N LYS A 12 19.47 -2.44 0.85
CA LYS A 12 20.13 -1.42 1.68
C LYS A 12 20.78 -0.27 0.89
N THR A 13 20.86 -0.37 -0.44
CA THR A 13 21.52 0.60 -1.31
C THR A 13 20.58 1.57 -2.03
N ASN A 14 19.25 1.41 -1.89
CA ASN A 14 18.25 2.25 -2.59
C ASN A 14 17.34 3.04 -1.63
N PRO A 15 17.88 3.96 -0.82
CA PRO A 15 17.11 4.71 0.18
C PRO A 15 16.35 5.89 -0.45
N TYR A 16 15.88 5.77 -1.69
CA TYR A 16 15.17 6.85 -2.36
C TYR A 16 14.20 6.34 -3.42
N THR A 17 13.17 7.12 -3.64
CA THR A 17 12.37 7.05 -4.87
C THR A 17 12.81 8.17 -5.82
N LEU A 18 12.46 8.06 -7.10
CA LEU A 18 12.65 9.15 -8.05
C LEU A 18 11.39 9.99 -8.17
N ARG A 19 11.49 11.31 -8.23
CA ARG A 19 10.38 12.23 -8.49
C ARG A 19 10.61 12.91 -9.83
N TYR A 20 9.70 12.69 -10.77
CA TYR A 20 9.69 13.40 -12.05
C TYR A 20 8.99 14.76 -11.94
N SER A 21 9.58 15.80 -12.53
CA SER A 21 9.00 17.13 -12.67
C SER A 21 8.78 17.46 -14.15
N TYR A 22 7.56 17.88 -14.49
CA TYR A 22 7.18 18.28 -15.84
C TYR A 22 7.67 19.68 -16.21
N GLU A 23 7.86 20.57 -15.22
CA GLU A 23 8.23 21.96 -15.44
C GLU A 23 9.64 22.09 -16.05
N ASP A 24 10.56 21.28 -15.56
CA ASP A 24 11.97 21.27 -15.92
C ASP A 24 12.42 19.95 -16.59
N ASN A 25 11.52 18.97 -16.72
CA ASN A 25 11.78 17.65 -17.30
C ASN A 25 12.93 16.89 -16.59
N THR A 26 13.02 17.01 -15.27
CA THR A 26 14.07 16.37 -14.47
C THR A 26 13.53 15.27 -13.56
N PHE A 27 14.45 14.39 -13.13
CA PHE A 27 14.23 13.46 -12.03
C PHE A 27 15.06 13.88 -10.82
N THR A 28 14.43 13.99 -9.66
CA THR A 28 15.09 14.22 -8.39
C THR A 28 14.98 13.00 -7.48
N LYS A 29 15.95 12.80 -6.59
CA LYS A 29 15.87 11.75 -5.58
C LYS A 29 15.07 12.25 -4.39
N VAL A 30 14.12 11.44 -3.93
CA VAL A 30 13.35 11.68 -2.72
C VAL A 30 13.78 10.64 -1.70
N PRO A 31 14.45 11.04 -0.62
CA PRO A 31 14.99 10.09 0.35
C PRO A 31 13.87 9.36 1.10
N ILE A 32 14.18 8.15 1.54
CA ILE A 32 13.36 7.38 2.47
C ILE A 32 14.09 7.41 3.81
N THR A 33 13.46 7.97 4.84
CA THR A 33 14.06 8.14 6.18
C THR A 33 14.05 6.83 6.98
N ASP A 34 14.21 5.70 6.31
CA ASP A 34 14.34 4.36 6.90
C ASP A 34 15.53 3.66 6.22
N GLN A 35 16.64 3.57 6.95
CA GLN A 35 17.88 2.94 6.47
C GLN A 35 17.76 1.43 6.27
N SER A 36 16.67 0.83 6.76
CA SER A 36 16.33 -0.58 6.54
C SER A 36 15.34 -0.77 5.39
N SER A 37 14.80 0.30 4.79
CA SER A 37 13.80 0.20 3.73
C SER A 37 14.34 -0.51 2.49
N GLU A 38 13.47 -1.25 1.81
CA GLU A 38 13.74 -1.88 0.52
C GLU A 38 13.28 -1.02 -0.67
N GLY A 39 12.89 0.23 -0.38
CA GLY A 39 12.22 1.11 -1.32
C GLY A 39 10.72 1.20 -1.04
N ILE A 40 10.04 2.02 -1.85
CA ILE A 40 8.59 2.12 -1.86
C ILE A 40 8.06 1.28 -3.02
N MET A 41 7.37 0.18 -2.71
CA MET A 41 6.88 -0.80 -3.67
C MET A 41 5.55 -0.40 -4.30
N TYR A 42 4.65 0.19 -3.51
CA TYR A 42 3.33 0.66 -3.96
C TYR A 42 3.05 2.03 -3.41
N MET A 43 2.24 2.80 -4.12
CA MET A 43 1.84 4.13 -3.73
C MET A 43 0.36 4.33 -3.94
N GLY A 44 -0.24 5.17 -3.11
CA GLY A 44 -1.65 5.54 -3.17
C GLY A 44 -1.81 6.95 -2.64
N SER A 45 -2.92 7.61 -2.98
CA SER A 45 -3.15 9.00 -2.58
C SER A 45 -4.63 9.24 -2.31
N ASP A 46 -4.91 10.09 -1.33
CA ASP A 46 -6.23 10.67 -1.08
C ASP A 46 -6.49 11.95 -1.94
N GLY A 47 -5.55 12.31 -2.81
CA GLY A 47 -5.57 13.52 -3.63
C GLY A 47 -4.81 14.72 -3.04
N THR A 48 -4.46 14.67 -1.76
CA THR A 48 -3.67 15.69 -1.05
C THR A 48 -2.30 15.14 -0.66
N THR A 49 -2.29 13.94 -0.08
CA THR A 49 -1.12 13.26 0.48
C THR A 49 -0.79 12.04 -0.38
N LEU A 50 0.49 11.77 -0.57
CA LEU A 50 0.97 10.55 -1.21
C LEU A 50 1.50 9.60 -0.14
N TYR A 51 0.96 8.38 -0.13
CA TYR A 51 1.36 7.30 0.75
C TYR A 51 2.17 6.26 -0.03
N GLY A 52 3.11 5.63 0.66
CA GLY A 52 4.02 4.63 0.13
C GLY A 52 4.06 3.38 1.01
N LEU A 53 4.24 2.22 0.40
CA LEU A 53 4.39 0.94 1.10
C LEU A 53 5.78 0.38 0.93
N GLY A 54 6.40 -0.03 2.03
CA GLY A 54 7.69 -0.72 2.01
C GLY A 54 7.93 -1.44 3.33
N ARG A 55 8.51 -2.65 3.30
CA ARG A 55 8.97 -3.39 4.50
C ARG A 55 7.97 -3.39 5.68
N GLN A 56 6.70 -3.71 5.40
CA GLN A 56 5.61 -3.73 6.41
C GLN A 56 5.38 -2.40 7.11
N LYS A 57 5.61 -1.31 6.38
CA LYS A 57 5.38 0.06 6.83
C LYS A 57 4.64 0.83 5.76
N VAL A 58 3.83 1.78 6.22
CA VAL A 58 3.25 2.83 5.41
C VAL A 58 4.02 4.13 5.70
N PHE A 59 4.47 4.74 4.63
CA PHE A 59 5.19 6.00 4.60
C PHE A 59 4.28 7.09 4.07
N GLU A 60 4.48 8.31 4.54
CA GLU A 60 3.88 9.53 3.99
C GLU A 60 4.97 10.33 3.29
N LEU A 61 4.64 10.89 2.12
CA LEU A 61 5.54 11.80 1.44
C LEU A 61 5.38 13.21 1.99
N GLU A 62 6.41 13.67 2.69
CA GLU A 62 6.53 15.04 3.19
C GLU A 62 7.48 15.87 2.31
N GLU A 63 7.73 17.12 2.71
CA GLU A 63 8.60 18.05 1.98
C GLU A 63 10.02 17.51 1.81
N GLU A 64 10.60 16.97 2.89
CA GLU A 64 11.98 16.49 2.92
C GLU A 64 12.15 15.03 2.44
N GLY A 65 11.06 14.26 2.33
CA GLY A 65 11.14 12.86 1.91
C GLY A 65 10.01 11.97 2.41
N TRP A 66 10.20 10.67 2.27
CA TRP A 66 9.29 9.66 2.80
C TRP A 66 9.55 9.45 4.29
N VAL A 67 8.53 9.67 5.10
CA VAL A 67 8.53 9.53 6.55
C VAL A 67 7.69 8.32 6.94
N GLU A 68 8.25 7.40 7.72
CA GLU A 68 7.49 6.26 8.26
C GLU A 68 6.41 6.78 9.22
N LYS A 69 5.16 6.33 9.01
CA LYS A 69 4.02 6.71 9.86
C LYS A 69 3.41 5.54 10.59
N TYR A 70 3.24 4.42 9.89
CA TYR A 70 2.48 3.29 10.40
C TYR A 70 3.19 1.97 10.14
N SER A 71 3.04 1.04 11.08
CA SER A 71 3.44 -0.35 10.90
C SER A 71 2.21 -1.19 10.55
N ILE A 72 2.38 -2.14 9.64
CA ILE A 72 1.30 -3.05 9.20
C ILE A 72 1.71 -4.50 9.48
N ARG A 73 0.72 -5.39 9.51
CA ARG A 73 0.88 -6.81 9.89
C ARG A 73 1.02 -7.72 8.69
N ILE A 74 0.41 -7.36 7.56
CA ILE A 74 0.35 -8.14 6.33
C ILE A 74 1.75 -8.55 5.83
N GLY A 75 1.80 -9.63 5.04
CA GLY A 75 3.02 -10.07 4.36
C GLY A 75 3.73 -8.95 3.59
N ASN A 76 5.05 -9.04 3.47
CA ASN A 76 5.85 -8.04 2.77
C ASN A 76 5.88 -8.21 1.25
N ASP A 77 5.26 -9.26 0.71
CA ASP A 77 4.98 -9.39 -0.71
C ASP A 77 3.72 -8.60 -1.08
N PHE A 78 3.87 -7.28 -1.14
CA PHE A 78 2.76 -6.38 -1.48
C PHE A 78 2.37 -6.54 -2.94
N ARG A 79 1.07 -6.46 -3.21
CA ARG A 79 0.52 -6.61 -4.57
C ARG A 79 -0.25 -5.40 -5.04
N ASP A 80 -0.85 -4.65 -4.11
CA ASP A 80 -1.57 -3.44 -4.43
C ASP A 80 -1.88 -2.61 -3.19
N MET A 81 -2.19 -1.33 -3.38
CA MET A 81 -2.72 -0.45 -2.36
C MET A 81 -3.65 0.59 -2.95
N VAL A 82 -4.77 0.82 -2.27
CA VAL A 82 -5.64 1.97 -2.52
C VAL A 82 -5.85 2.76 -1.24
N ILE A 83 -6.00 4.08 -1.39
CA ILE A 83 -6.41 4.99 -0.32
C ILE A 83 -7.87 5.36 -0.58
N VAL A 84 -8.71 5.24 0.45
CA VAL A 84 -10.13 5.56 0.41
C VAL A 84 -10.48 6.35 1.65
N GLU A 85 -10.76 7.64 1.49
CA GLU A 85 -10.87 8.58 2.63
C GLU A 85 -9.63 8.41 3.54
N ASP A 86 -9.84 8.18 4.83
CA ASP A 86 -8.78 8.00 5.82
C ASP A 86 -8.27 6.54 5.94
N TYR A 87 -8.50 5.69 4.94
CA TYR A 87 -8.14 4.27 5.01
C TYR A 87 -7.18 3.85 3.91
N ALA A 88 -6.11 3.15 4.30
CA ALA A 88 -5.31 2.38 3.36
C ALA A 88 -5.79 0.93 3.33
N ILE A 89 -6.04 0.42 2.13
CA ILE A 89 -6.39 -0.99 1.88
C ILE A 89 -5.23 -1.60 1.11
N ILE A 90 -4.59 -2.60 1.71
CA ILE A 90 -3.28 -3.09 1.29
C ILE A 90 -3.42 -4.58 0.99
N ALA A 91 -2.97 -5.02 -0.18
CA ALA A 91 -3.02 -6.41 -0.60
C ALA A 91 -1.64 -7.06 -0.54
N SER A 92 -1.61 -8.35 -0.15
CA SER A 92 -0.43 -9.20 -0.26
C SER A 92 -0.79 -10.56 -0.84
N GLY A 93 0.11 -11.06 -1.68
CA GLY A 93 0.01 -12.38 -2.30
C GLY A 93 1.39 -12.95 -2.58
N TRP A 94 1.52 -14.27 -2.45
CA TRP A 94 2.76 -15.06 -2.58
C TRP A 94 3.83 -14.85 -1.49
N ASN A 95 3.40 -14.46 -0.29
CA ASN A 95 4.22 -14.40 0.91
C ASN A 95 4.46 -15.80 1.54
N SER A 96 5.02 -16.76 0.81
CA SER A 96 5.26 -18.13 1.32
C SER A 96 6.31 -18.18 2.42
N ASP A 97 7.33 -17.32 2.33
CA ASP A 97 8.49 -17.31 3.22
C ASP A 97 8.90 -15.88 3.66
N GLY A 98 8.04 -14.90 3.40
CA GLY A 98 8.26 -13.49 3.74
C GLY A 98 7.81 -13.14 5.17
N PRO A 99 8.39 -12.11 5.81
CA PRO A 99 7.93 -11.62 7.10
C PRO A 99 6.46 -11.18 7.07
N GLY A 100 5.81 -11.20 8.25
CA GLY A 100 4.42 -10.79 8.42
C GLY A 100 3.43 -11.91 8.63
N ALA A 101 2.16 -11.53 8.62
CA ALA A 101 1.04 -12.42 8.86
C ALA A 101 0.70 -13.33 7.66
N GLY A 102 1.25 -13.05 6.48
CA GLY A 102 1.04 -13.83 5.26
C GLY A 102 0.17 -13.11 4.22
N ASN A 103 -0.40 -13.91 3.32
CA ASN A 103 -1.27 -13.45 2.23
C ASN A 103 -2.62 -12.98 2.76
N GLY A 104 -3.19 -11.95 2.13
CA GLY A 104 -4.54 -11.46 2.44
C GLY A 104 -4.68 -10.00 2.06
N PHE A 105 -5.49 -9.28 2.82
CA PHE A 105 -5.46 -7.82 2.80
C PHE A 105 -5.52 -7.25 4.22
N GLU A 106 -5.03 -6.02 4.37
CA GLU A 106 -5.10 -5.27 5.62
C GLU A 106 -5.76 -3.92 5.36
N ILE A 107 -6.65 -3.55 6.28
CA ILE A 107 -7.24 -2.21 6.31
C ILE A 107 -6.62 -1.47 7.48
N LEU A 108 -5.98 -0.35 7.19
CA LEU A 108 -5.37 0.56 8.15
C LEU A 108 -6.15 1.88 8.16
N ASN A 109 -6.55 2.34 9.33
CA ASN A 109 -7.06 3.69 9.54
C ASN A 109 -5.88 4.66 9.73
N LEU A 110 -5.72 5.61 8.83
CA LEU A 110 -4.63 6.59 8.79
C LEU A 110 -4.73 7.62 9.93
N ASN A 111 -5.91 7.83 10.51
CA ASN A 111 -6.10 8.76 11.62
C ASN A 111 -5.86 8.10 12.99
N SER A 112 -6.32 6.86 13.19
CA SER A 112 -6.22 6.18 14.48
C SER A 112 -5.04 5.21 14.59
N ASN A 113 -4.38 4.88 13.47
CA ASN A 113 -3.39 3.82 13.37
C ASN A 113 -3.93 2.44 13.79
N GLU A 114 -5.24 2.25 13.75
CA GLU A 114 -5.85 0.94 13.96
C GLU A 114 -5.83 0.16 12.66
N SER A 115 -5.37 -1.08 12.71
CA SER A 115 -5.33 -1.96 11.55
C SER A 115 -5.97 -3.31 11.82
N LYS A 116 -6.50 -3.93 10.77
CA LYS A 116 -7.00 -5.30 10.81
C LYS A 116 -6.66 -6.05 9.54
N PHE A 117 -6.10 -7.24 9.74
CA PHE A 117 -5.71 -8.19 8.71
C PHE A 117 -6.82 -9.21 8.45
N TYR A 118 -7.06 -9.51 7.17
CA TYR A 118 -8.15 -10.32 6.68
C TYR A 118 -7.67 -11.41 5.73
N THR A 119 -8.24 -12.60 5.91
CA THR A 119 -7.99 -13.82 5.15
C THR A 119 -9.30 -14.57 4.95
N THR A 120 -9.29 -15.61 4.12
CA THR A 120 -10.42 -16.55 3.93
C THR A 120 -10.97 -17.13 5.24
N GLN A 121 -10.20 -17.11 6.35
CA GLN A 121 -10.67 -17.54 7.66
C GLN A 121 -11.66 -16.57 8.32
N ASN A 122 -11.60 -15.28 7.99
CA ASN A 122 -12.39 -14.23 8.65
C ASN A 122 -13.18 -13.33 7.68
N THR A 123 -13.10 -13.59 6.38
CA THR A 123 -13.88 -12.91 5.33
C THR A 123 -14.16 -13.90 4.19
N PRO A 124 -15.30 -13.76 3.47
CA PRO A 124 -15.63 -14.63 2.33
C PRO A 124 -14.83 -14.28 1.07
N LEU A 125 -13.50 -14.20 1.18
CA LEU A 125 -12.61 -14.12 0.03
C LEU A 125 -12.56 -15.46 -0.71
N PRO A 126 -12.36 -15.48 -2.02
CA PRO A 126 -12.13 -16.72 -2.77
C PRO A 126 -10.77 -17.35 -2.47
N SER A 127 -9.76 -16.54 -2.11
CA SER A 127 -8.38 -16.96 -1.85
C SER A 127 -7.68 -15.97 -0.92
N ASP A 128 -6.72 -16.44 -0.12
CA ASP A 128 -5.84 -15.57 0.68
C ASP A 128 -4.88 -14.78 -0.20
N THR A 129 -4.55 -15.31 -1.39
CA THR A 129 -3.61 -14.64 -2.31
C THR A 129 -4.33 -13.52 -3.05
N VAL A 130 -4.16 -12.27 -2.59
CA VAL A 130 -4.78 -11.07 -3.18
C VAL A 130 -3.77 -10.34 -4.05
N PHE A 131 -4.12 -10.09 -5.31
CA PHE A 131 -3.26 -9.45 -6.30
C PHE A 131 -3.62 -8.01 -6.62
N ALA A 132 -4.88 -7.64 -6.45
CA ALA A 132 -5.37 -6.32 -6.82
C ALA A 132 -6.48 -5.88 -5.88
N VAL A 133 -6.51 -4.59 -5.57
CA VAL A 133 -7.60 -3.92 -4.87
C VAL A 133 -8.05 -2.71 -5.68
N ALA A 134 -9.36 -2.55 -5.82
CA ALA A 134 -9.93 -1.37 -6.44
C ALA A 134 -11.10 -0.84 -5.62
N ALA A 135 -11.18 0.47 -5.46
CA ALA A 135 -12.27 1.13 -4.75
C ALA A 135 -13.08 2.00 -5.71
N GLN A 136 -14.39 1.99 -5.52
CA GLN A 136 -15.32 2.83 -6.27
C GLN A 136 -16.30 3.47 -5.30
N LYS A 137 -16.44 4.80 -5.38
CA LYS A 137 -17.53 5.51 -4.71
C LYS A 137 -18.85 5.18 -5.39
N VAL A 138 -19.81 4.62 -4.65
CA VAL A 138 -21.14 4.21 -5.14
C VAL A 138 -22.30 4.98 -4.49
N GLY A 139 -21.97 5.91 -3.57
CA GLY A 139 -22.92 6.79 -2.90
C GLY A 139 -22.17 7.91 -2.16
N LEU A 140 -22.87 8.72 -1.37
CA LEU A 140 -22.26 9.86 -0.66
C LEU A 140 -21.11 9.42 0.27
N SER A 141 -21.35 8.37 1.06
CA SER A 141 -20.42 7.79 2.04
C SER A 141 -20.23 6.29 1.79
N LYS A 142 -20.55 5.81 0.57
CA LYS A 142 -20.56 4.38 0.24
C LYS A 142 -19.47 4.05 -0.76
N TYR A 143 -18.70 3.03 -0.43
CA TYR A 143 -17.62 2.53 -1.28
C TYR A 143 -17.81 1.05 -1.56
N ARG A 144 -17.63 0.68 -2.82
CA ARG A 144 -17.45 -0.71 -3.23
C ARG A 144 -15.97 -0.99 -3.37
N ILE A 145 -15.48 -1.97 -2.64
CA ILE A 145 -14.09 -2.42 -2.70
C ILE A 145 -14.07 -3.79 -3.36
N TRP A 146 -13.29 -3.92 -4.42
CA TRP A 146 -13.09 -5.12 -5.20
C TRP A 146 -11.73 -5.73 -4.89
N PHE A 147 -11.67 -7.06 -4.84
CA PHE A 147 -10.47 -7.84 -4.54
C PHE A 147 -10.27 -8.87 -5.65
N GLY A 148 -9.23 -8.68 -6.46
CA GLY A 148 -8.76 -9.68 -7.41
C GLY A 148 -7.85 -10.65 -6.68
N THR A 149 -8.25 -11.93 -6.60
CA THR A 149 -7.51 -12.98 -5.90
C THR A 149 -7.10 -14.08 -6.87
N ASN A 150 -6.26 -15.01 -6.42
CA ASN A 150 -5.85 -16.16 -7.22
C ASN A 150 -7.02 -17.04 -7.69
N ASP A 151 -8.11 -17.07 -6.93
CA ASP A 151 -9.26 -17.96 -7.19
C ASP A 151 -10.53 -17.18 -7.55
N GLY A 152 -10.40 -15.92 -7.99
CA GLY A 152 -11.49 -15.14 -8.57
C GLY A 152 -11.59 -13.70 -8.08
N LEU A 153 -12.81 -13.16 -8.12
CA LEU A 153 -13.12 -11.78 -7.77
C LEU A 153 -14.13 -11.76 -6.63
N ALA A 154 -13.88 -10.96 -5.61
CA ALA A 154 -14.86 -10.65 -4.57
C ALA A 154 -15.03 -9.13 -4.41
N TYR A 155 -16.11 -8.72 -3.76
CA TYR A 155 -16.30 -7.33 -3.38
C TYR A 155 -17.07 -7.22 -2.07
N CYS A 156 -16.89 -6.11 -1.38
CA CYS A 156 -17.76 -5.68 -0.30
C CYS A 156 -18.24 -4.25 -0.56
N THR A 157 -19.32 -3.85 0.10
CA THR A 157 -19.75 -2.45 0.17
C THR A 157 -19.63 -2.00 1.60
N VAL A 158 -18.92 -0.90 1.82
CA VAL A 158 -18.69 -0.31 3.13
C VAL A 158 -19.23 1.11 3.16
N ASP A 159 -19.72 1.51 4.32
CA ASP A 159 -20.01 2.90 4.63
C ASP A 159 -18.78 3.46 5.35
N LEU A 160 -18.12 4.46 4.75
CA LEU A 160 -16.99 5.18 5.35
C LEU A 160 -17.44 6.60 5.69
N PRO A 161 -17.04 7.15 6.85
CA PRO A 161 -17.50 8.45 7.33
C PRO A 161 -17.23 9.60 6.35
#